data_AF-A0A258V073-F1
#
_entry.id   AF-A0A258V073-F1
#
_cell.length_a   1.000
_cell.length_b   1.000
_cell.length_c   1.000
_cell.angle_alpha   90.00
_cell.angle_beta   90.00
_cell.angle_gamma   90.00
#
_symmetry.space_group_name_H-M   'P 1'
#
loop_
_entity.id
_entity.type
_entity.pdbx_description
1 polymer ?
#
loop_
_entity_poly.entity_id
_entity_poly.type
_entity_poly.pdbx_seq_one_letter_code
_entity_poly.pdbx_strand_id
1 'polypeptide(L)'
;MAGIFSQGYTSKSAAVIAALFLLGGCLRLVPEAQGPRPVVPPRPGTTAPTAALAGVSRGPVVSGLGFKGENAAAALRSFVVSCPRLTKRSDTSGLTQPSDWAPACAAASGWPVSEAARFFATYFESAEVAGGEAFATGYFEPEIAGVRARRPGYDVPVYALPPDLVRARPGDAQVLPDGRMPLGRYDEAGVFTAYWDRAQIEAGALAGKGLEIGWAADPVEMFFLQIQGSGRLRAPDGSVIRIGFAGQNGYPYTGIGTLMRERGLIGGGPGQYDGSLQGIQRYLREKPAEGRRLMQQNRSFVFFRELSGPGPVGALNVPVTGQSTVAVDPAFVPLGAPVWLQVDRKEANGLWVAQDTGGAIKGANRFDTFWGAGAEARRIAGGMSARGRALILLPKGVLARLEQR
;
A
#
# COMPACT_ATOMS: atom_id res chain seq x y z
N MET A 1 83.17 3.68 52.58
CA MET A 1 82.79 2.28 52.87
C MET A 1 82.19 1.66 51.60
N ALA A 2 81.99 0.34 51.57
CA ALA A 2 81.52 -0.41 50.38
C ALA A 2 80.07 -0.05 49.96
N GLY A 3 79.57 -0.42 48.78
CA GLY A 3 80.12 -1.23 47.67
C GLY A 3 79.37 -0.97 46.35
N ILE A 4 79.90 -1.35 45.17
CA ILE A 4 79.70 -2.68 44.53
C ILE A 4 78.22 -2.92 44.19
N PHE A 5 77.76 -3.06 42.94
CA PHE A 5 78.44 -3.11 41.61
C PHE A 5 77.63 -2.25 40.58
N SER A 6 77.64 -2.34 39.24
CA SER A 6 78.08 -3.34 38.26
C SER A 6 78.53 -2.70 36.91
N GLN A 7 78.73 -3.49 35.86
CA GLN A 7 79.29 -3.07 34.56
C GLN A 7 78.25 -2.94 33.44
N GLY A 8 78.48 -2.00 32.50
CA GLY A 8 77.87 -1.97 31.16
C GLY A 8 78.94 -2.22 30.09
N TYR A 9 78.63 -3.03 29.07
CA TYR A 9 79.60 -3.44 28.06
C TYR A 9 79.56 -2.59 26.77
N THR A 10 80.70 -2.58 26.08
CA THR A 10 80.98 -1.85 24.83
C THR A 10 80.46 -2.64 23.59
N SER A 11 80.54 -2.22 22.31
CA SER A 11 81.34 -1.16 21.67
C SER A 11 80.85 -0.80 20.23
N LYS A 12 81.28 0.37 19.72
CA LYS A 12 81.64 0.69 18.30
C LYS A 12 80.58 0.80 17.17
N SER A 13 80.38 2.05 16.76
CA SER A 13 80.86 2.66 15.48
C SER A 13 80.18 2.41 14.12
N ALA A 14 80.34 3.46 13.30
CA ALA A 14 80.33 3.54 11.82
C ALA A 14 78.97 3.62 11.10
N ALA A 15 78.75 4.75 10.43
CA ALA A 15 77.56 5.06 9.64
C ALA A 15 77.67 4.61 8.17
N VAL A 16 76.52 4.42 7.52
CA VAL A 16 76.37 4.44 6.05
C VAL A 16 75.11 5.26 5.70
N ILE A 17 75.14 5.94 4.56
CA ILE A 17 74.10 6.85 4.07
C ILE A 17 73.11 6.10 3.17
N ALA A 18 71.81 6.30 3.37
CA ALA A 18 70.77 6.11 2.35
C ALA A 18 69.57 7.02 2.65
N ALA A 19 68.92 7.56 1.61
CA ALA A 19 67.83 8.52 1.73
C ALA A 19 66.59 8.07 0.93
N LEU A 20 65.41 8.52 1.39
CA LEU A 20 64.08 8.50 0.76
C LEU A 20 63.63 7.21 0.02
N PHE A 21 62.52 6.64 0.49
CA PHE A 21 61.28 6.29 -0.26
C PHE A 21 60.60 5.09 0.40
N LEU A 22 59.43 5.31 1.05
CA LEU A 22 58.35 4.31 1.26
C LEU A 22 57.20 4.91 2.11
N LEU A 23 56.37 5.78 1.51
CA LEU A 23 55.05 6.15 2.05
C LEU A 23 54.01 6.19 0.92
N GLY A 24 53.68 5.01 0.41
CA GLY A 24 52.64 4.80 -0.61
C GLY A 24 52.16 3.35 -0.56
N GLY A 25 51.20 3.04 0.32
CA GLY A 25 50.85 1.65 0.60
C GLY A 25 49.56 1.38 1.39
N CYS A 26 48.71 2.38 1.65
CA CYS A 26 47.39 2.13 2.25
C CYS A 26 46.37 1.76 1.18
N LEU A 27 46.24 0.47 0.87
CA LEU A 27 45.19 -0.05 -0.02
C LEU A 27 43.81 0.33 0.55
N ARG A 28 42.98 1.01 -0.24
CA ARG A 28 41.55 1.15 0.04
C ARG A 28 40.81 -0.15 -0.31
N LEU A 29 41.04 -1.20 0.48
CA LEU A 29 40.25 -2.44 0.47
C LEU A 29 38.93 -2.27 1.24
N VAL A 30 38.11 -1.33 0.76
CA VAL A 30 36.69 -1.26 1.09
C VAL A 30 35.94 -1.48 -0.22
N PRO A 31 35.30 -2.66 -0.43
CA PRO A 31 34.47 -2.88 -1.60
C PRO A 31 33.40 -1.80 -1.67
N GLU A 32 33.25 -1.16 -2.83
CA GLU A 32 32.21 -0.16 -3.06
C GLU A 32 30.85 -0.86 -3.01
N ALA A 33 30.19 -0.75 -1.85
CA ALA A 33 28.93 -1.45 -1.58
C ALA A 33 27.82 -0.84 -2.44
N GLN A 34 27.64 -1.42 -3.63
CA GLN A 34 26.53 -1.09 -4.54
C GLN A 34 25.20 -1.44 -3.87
N GLY A 35 24.64 -0.47 -3.16
CA GLY A 35 23.32 -0.58 -2.55
C GLY A 35 22.27 -0.94 -3.60
N PRO A 36 21.19 -1.64 -3.21
CA PRO A 36 20.15 -2.08 -4.14
C PRO A 36 19.61 -0.90 -4.93
N ARG A 37 19.76 -0.94 -6.26
CA ARG A 37 19.36 0.14 -7.17
C ARG A 37 17.88 0.51 -6.91
N PRO A 38 17.54 1.80 -6.71
CA PRO A 38 16.15 2.22 -6.45
C PRO A 38 15.21 1.69 -7.53
N VAL A 39 14.27 0.83 -7.13
CA VAL A 39 13.37 0.14 -8.06
C VAL A 39 12.34 1.13 -8.60
N VAL A 40 12.62 1.66 -9.79
CA VAL A 40 11.60 2.36 -10.58
C VAL A 40 10.49 1.35 -10.89
N PRO A 41 9.22 1.60 -10.54
CA PRO A 41 8.13 0.72 -10.95
C PRO A 41 8.08 0.68 -12.47
N PRO A 42 7.81 -0.48 -13.10
CA PRO A 42 7.68 -0.53 -14.54
C PRO A 42 6.57 0.43 -14.97
N ARG A 43 6.75 1.14 -16.09
CA ARG A 43 5.61 1.83 -16.72
C ARG A 43 4.54 0.77 -16.98
N PRO A 44 3.25 1.02 -16.70
CA PRO A 44 2.21 0.04 -16.98
C PRO A 44 2.23 -0.28 -18.47
N GLY A 45 2.60 -1.52 -18.83
CA GLY A 45 2.79 -1.97 -20.21
C GLY A 45 1.48 -2.14 -21.00
N THR A 46 0.37 -1.61 -20.48
CA THR A 46 -0.99 -1.84 -20.95
C THR A 46 -1.63 -0.48 -21.23
N THR A 47 -1.77 -0.14 -22.50
CA THR A 47 -2.50 1.06 -22.96
C THR A 47 -4.02 0.84 -22.98
N ALA A 48 -4.48 -0.41 -22.96
CA ALA A 48 -5.89 -0.76 -22.90
C ALA A 48 -6.52 -0.36 -21.55
N PRO A 49 -7.77 0.15 -21.54
CA PRO A 49 -8.40 0.69 -20.33
C PRO A 49 -9.03 -0.38 -19.41
N THR A 50 -9.14 -1.63 -19.85
CA THR A 50 -9.68 -2.76 -19.04
C THR A 50 -8.98 -4.07 -19.36
N ALA A 51 -9.09 -5.08 -18.48
CA ALA A 51 -8.54 -6.43 -18.74
C ALA A 51 -9.10 -7.08 -20.01
N ALA A 52 -10.42 -6.99 -20.24
CA ALA A 52 -11.05 -7.54 -21.44
C ALA A 52 -10.46 -6.94 -22.74
N LEU A 53 -10.00 -5.69 -22.72
CA LEU A 53 -9.34 -5.02 -23.85
C LEU A 53 -7.80 -5.15 -23.85
N ALA A 54 -7.21 -5.63 -22.74
CA ALA A 54 -5.76 -5.80 -22.58
C ALA A 54 -5.22 -7.15 -23.07
N GLY A 55 -6.12 -8.04 -23.49
CA GLY A 55 -5.80 -9.44 -23.77
C GLY A 55 -5.84 -10.29 -22.50
N VAL A 56 -6.56 -11.40 -22.60
CA VAL A 56 -6.73 -12.42 -21.55
C VAL A 56 -6.39 -13.77 -22.16
N SER A 57 -5.53 -14.53 -21.51
CA SER A 57 -5.19 -15.90 -21.93
C SER A 57 -5.39 -16.89 -20.79
N ARG A 58 -5.61 -18.15 -21.15
CA ARG A 58 -5.81 -19.26 -20.23
C ARG A 58 -4.49 -19.64 -19.57
N GLY A 59 -4.44 -19.53 -18.25
CA GLY A 59 -3.27 -19.90 -17.44
C GLY A 59 -3.18 -21.40 -17.16
N PRO A 60 -2.15 -21.83 -16.40
CA PRO A 60 -1.97 -23.22 -15.99
C PRO A 60 -3.08 -23.71 -15.05
N VAL A 61 -3.39 -25.01 -15.11
CA VAL A 61 -4.48 -25.63 -14.35
C VAL A 61 -4.35 -25.36 -12.85
N VAL A 62 -5.44 -24.91 -12.22
CA VAL A 62 -5.47 -24.39 -10.84
C VAL A 62 -4.94 -25.37 -9.79
N SER A 63 -5.10 -26.68 -9.99
CA SER A 63 -4.52 -27.71 -9.11
C SER A 63 -2.98 -27.79 -9.15
N GLY A 64 -2.34 -27.32 -10.23
CA GLY A 64 -0.90 -27.27 -10.39
C GLY A 64 -0.23 -26.06 -9.71
N LEU A 65 -1.00 -25.13 -9.14
CA LEU A 65 -0.49 -23.88 -8.54
C LEU A 65 0.12 -24.05 -7.13
N GLY A 66 0.17 -25.27 -6.61
CA GLY A 66 0.95 -25.61 -5.39
C GLY A 66 0.53 -24.86 -4.12
N PHE A 67 -0.78 -24.65 -3.92
CA PHE A 67 -1.28 -23.89 -2.78
C PHE A 67 -0.87 -24.49 -1.42
N LYS A 68 -0.29 -23.67 -0.54
CA LYS A 68 -0.11 -24.04 0.88
C LYS A 68 -1.49 -24.12 1.56
N GLY A 69 -1.75 -25.20 2.30
CA GLY A 69 -3.07 -25.45 2.91
C GLY A 69 -3.61 -24.30 3.75
N GLU A 70 -2.79 -23.71 4.62
CA GLU A 70 -3.18 -22.59 5.49
C GLU A 70 -3.55 -21.33 4.70
N ASN A 71 -2.80 -21.01 3.64
CA ASN A 71 -3.04 -19.87 2.78
C ASN A 71 -4.31 -20.07 1.93
N ALA A 72 -4.54 -21.28 1.40
CA ALA A 72 -5.81 -21.62 0.75
C ALA A 72 -6.99 -21.51 1.73
N ALA A 73 -6.83 -22.00 2.96
CA ALA A 73 -7.86 -21.90 4.00
C ALA A 73 -8.16 -20.45 4.40
N ALA A 74 -7.15 -19.57 4.44
CA ALA A 74 -7.33 -18.14 4.65
C ALA A 74 -8.06 -17.48 3.47
N ALA A 75 -7.62 -17.75 2.23
CA ALA A 75 -8.25 -17.24 1.02
C ALA A 75 -9.72 -17.69 0.90
N LEU A 76 -10.07 -18.93 1.26
CA LEU A 76 -11.46 -19.40 1.28
C LEU A 76 -12.31 -18.60 2.29
N ARG A 77 -11.82 -18.36 3.51
CA ARG A 77 -12.55 -17.54 4.50
C ARG A 77 -12.80 -16.12 3.99
N SER A 78 -11.80 -15.49 3.38
CA SER A 78 -11.95 -14.16 2.75
C SER A 78 -12.88 -14.17 1.53
N PHE A 79 -12.90 -15.25 0.75
CA PHE A 79 -13.80 -15.41 -0.39
C PHE A 79 -15.26 -15.57 0.05
N VAL A 80 -15.55 -16.39 1.07
CA VAL A 80 -16.90 -16.53 1.67
C VAL A 80 -17.45 -15.17 2.11
N VAL A 81 -16.63 -14.35 2.78
CA VAL A 81 -16.98 -12.98 3.20
C VAL A 81 -17.28 -12.05 2.01
N SER A 82 -16.70 -12.32 0.83
CA SER A 82 -16.87 -11.53 -0.40
C SER A 82 -18.13 -11.90 -1.20
N CYS A 83 -18.63 -13.12 -1.05
CA CYS A 83 -19.74 -13.67 -1.84
C CYS A 83 -21.07 -12.88 -1.85
N PRO A 84 -21.53 -12.28 -0.73
CA PRO A 84 -22.73 -11.43 -0.72
C PRO A 84 -22.61 -10.13 -1.56
N ARG A 85 -21.40 -9.79 -2.01
CA ARG A 85 -21.12 -8.65 -2.90
C ARG A 85 -20.88 -9.10 -4.34
N LEU A 86 -20.09 -10.16 -4.53
CA LEU A 86 -19.78 -10.74 -5.84
C LEU A 86 -21.02 -11.06 -6.67
N THR A 87 -22.03 -11.65 -6.03
CA THR A 87 -23.31 -12.06 -6.66
C THR A 87 -24.26 -10.90 -6.97
N LYS A 88 -23.85 -9.64 -6.73
CA LYS A 88 -24.69 -8.43 -6.91
C LYS A 88 -23.97 -7.25 -7.56
N ARG A 89 -22.64 -7.20 -7.51
CA ARG A 89 -21.83 -6.08 -8.00
C ARG A 89 -21.41 -6.32 -9.46
N SER A 90 -21.67 -5.34 -10.32
CA SER A 90 -21.12 -5.33 -11.69
C SER A 90 -19.59 -5.24 -11.67
N ASP A 91 -18.95 -6.07 -12.50
CA ASP A 91 -17.51 -6.07 -12.73
C ASP A 91 -17.12 -4.95 -13.72
N THR A 92 -16.10 -4.18 -13.38
CA THR A 92 -15.55 -3.09 -14.21
C THR A 92 -14.40 -3.53 -15.12
N SER A 93 -13.88 -4.75 -14.96
CA SER A 93 -12.80 -5.29 -15.77
C SER A 93 -13.25 -5.92 -17.10
N GLY A 94 -14.56 -6.16 -17.22
CA GLY A 94 -15.20 -6.79 -18.39
C GLY A 94 -15.11 -8.32 -18.42
N LEU A 95 -14.43 -8.94 -17.45
CA LEU A 95 -14.20 -10.39 -17.41
C LEU A 95 -15.43 -11.17 -16.97
N THR A 96 -16.02 -10.79 -15.84
CA THR A 96 -17.08 -11.54 -15.14
C THR A 96 -18.41 -10.79 -15.10
N GLN A 97 -19.46 -11.52 -14.71
CA GLN A 97 -20.81 -11.01 -14.43
C GLN A 97 -21.31 -11.65 -13.11
N PRO A 98 -22.28 -11.04 -12.41
CA PRO A 98 -22.70 -11.48 -11.07
C PRO A 98 -23.14 -12.95 -10.97
N SER A 99 -23.69 -13.52 -12.04
CA SER A 99 -24.11 -14.92 -12.14
C SER A 99 -22.95 -15.93 -12.12
N ASP A 100 -21.77 -15.56 -12.63
CA ASP A 100 -20.60 -16.46 -12.71
C ASP A 100 -20.13 -16.89 -11.32
N TRP A 101 -20.27 -16.00 -10.34
CA TRP A 101 -19.85 -16.20 -8.96
C TRP A 101 -20.82 -17.10 -8.18
N ALA A 102 -22.06 -17.28 -8.64
CA ALA A 102 -23.11 -17.96 -7.88
C ALA A 102 -22.79 -19.43 -7.53
N PRO A 103 -22.28 -20.29 -8.44
CA PRO A 103 -21.96 -21.68 -8.11
C PRO A 103 -20.82 -21.80 -7.08
N ALA A 104 -19.76 -21.00 -7.25
CA ALA A 104 -18.64 -20.96 -6.31
C ALA A 104 -19.09 -20.46 -4.93
N CYS A 105 -19.90 -19.40 -4.89
CA CYS A 105 -20.37 -18.80 -3.64
C CYS A 105 -21.43 -19.62 -2.90
N ALA A 106 -22.27 -20.37 -3.62
CA ALA A 106 -23.19 -21.32 -2.99
C ALA A 106 -22.45 -22.45 -2.27
N ALA A 107 -21.34 -22.94 -2.85
CA ALA A 107 -20.53 -23.99 -2.25
C ALA A 107 -19.58 -23.50 -1.15
N ALA A 108 -19.01 -22.29 -1.29
CA ALA A 108 -17.92 -21.80 -0.44
C ALA A 108 -18.25 -21.84 1.07
N SER A 109 -19.46 -21.42 1.45
CA SER A 109 -19.88 -21.32 2.86
C SER A 109 -19.99 -22.68 3.58
N GLY A 110 -20.15 -23.78 2.83
CA GLY A 110 -20.22 -25.14 3.37
C GLY A 110 -18.95 -25.96 3.14
N TRP A 111 -17.91 -25.39 2.52
CA TRP A 111 -16.74 -26.15 2.11
C TRP A 111 -15.72 -26.32 3.25
N PRO A 112 -15.21 -27.54 3.52
CA PRO A 112 -14.21 -27.76 4.56
C PRO A 112 -12.94 -26.94 4.34
N VAL A 113 -12.55 -26.13 5.32
CA VAL A 113 -11.38 -25.23 5.18
C VAL A 113 -10.05 -25.98 4.99
N SER A 114 -9.96 -27.23 5.45
CA SER A 114 -8.86 -28.17 5.17
C SER A 114 -8.74 -28.51 3.67
N GLU A 115 -9.85 -28.48 2.93
CA GLU A 115 -9.95 -28.81 1.52
C GLU A 115 -10.02 -27.56 0.62
N ALA A 116 -9.63 -26.38 1.12
CA ALA A 116 -9.74 -25.13 0.38
C ALA A 116 -8.96 -25.13 -0.95
N ALA A 117 -7.84 -25.86 -1.05
CA ALA A 117 -7.14 -26.04 -2.32
C ALA A 117 -7.99 -26.79 -3.36
N ARG A 118 -8.80 -27.77 -2.92
CA ARG A 118 -9.76 -28.48 -3.78
C ARG A 118 -10.91 -27.55 -4.19
N PHE A 119 -11.39 -26.67 -3.31
CA PHE A 119 -12.42 -25.67 -3.67
C PHE A 119 -11.98 -24.82 -4.88
N PHE A 120 -10.79 -24.22 -4.81
CA PHE A 120 -10.30 -23.37 -5.90
C PHE A 120 -10.11 -24.18 -7.20
N ALA A 121 -9.53 -25.38 -7.13
CA ALA A 121 -9.41 -26.27 -8.30
C ALA A 121 -10.75 -26.80 -8.84
N THR A 122 -11.80 -26.89 -8.02
CA THR A 122 -13.15 -27.31 -8.42
C THR A 122 -13.89 -26.20 -9.16
N TYR A 123 -13.92 -24.97 -8.63
CA TYR A 123 -14.79 -23.90 -9.15
C TYR A 123 -14.12 -22.89 -10.09
N PHE A 124 -12.78 -22.83 -10.14
CA PHE A 124 -12.06 -21.79 -10.86
C PHE A 124 -11.15 -22.31 -11.98
N GLU A 125 -10.95 -21.46 -12.97
CA GLU A 125 -9.89 -21.53 -13.99
C GLU A 125 -8.95 -20.33 -13.81
N SER A 126 -7.68 -20.45 -14.22
CA SER A 126 -6.71 -19.35 -14.10
C SER A 126 -6.59 -18.56 -15.40
N ALA A 127 -6.34 -17.26 -15.27
CA ALA A 127 -6.19 -16.34 -16.38
C ALA A 127 -4.94 -15.47 -16.21
N GLU A 128 -4.14 -15.34 -17.27
CA GLU A 128 -3.14 -14.28 -17.41
C GLU A 128 -3.80 -13.09 -18.10
N VAL A 129 -3.74 -11.90 -17.49
CA VAL A 129 -4.16 -10.63 -18.12
C VAL A 129 -2.90 -9.85 -18.50
N ALA A 130 -2.85 -9.32 -19.73
CA ALA A 130 -1.74 -8.51 -20.22
C ALA A 130 -0.34 -9.13 -19.97
N GLY A 131 -0.20 -10.45 -20.16
CA GLY A 131 1.07 -11.17 -19.94
C GLY A 131 1.44 -11.41 -18.47
N GLY A 132 0.57 -11.12 -17.50
CA GLY A 132 0.70 -11.56 -16.11
C GLY A 132 1.92 -11.04 -15.31
N GLU A 133 2.72 -10.11 -15.85
CA GLU A 133 3.93 -9.59 -15.17
C GLU A 133 3.58 -8.74 -13.95
N ALA A 134 3.76 -9.31 -12.75
CA ALA A 134 3.29 -8.73 -11.50
C ALA A 134 4.28 -7.76 -10.85
N PHE A 135 3.75 -6.65 -10.33
CA PHE A 135 4.46 -5.80 -9.36
C PHE A 135 3.62 -5.60 -8.09
N ALA A 136 4.04 -6.29 -7.02
CA ALA A 136 3.38 -6.27 -5.73
C ALA A 136 4.13 -5.39 -4.71
N THR A 137 3.38 -4.56 -4.00
CA THR A 137 3.82 -3.84 -2.79
C THR A 137 3.06 -4.40 -1.58
N GLY A 138 3.20 -3.80 -0.40
CA GLY A 138 2.43 -4.18 0.78
C GLY A 138 1.95 -2.99 1.60
N TYR A 139 0.79 -3.15 2.22
CA TYR A 139 0.15 -2.16 3.10
C TYR A 139 -0.33 -2.82 4.41
N PHE A 140 -0.61 -2.01 5.44
CA PHE A 140 -0.94 -2.49 6.78
C PHE A 140 -1.88 -1.51 7.52
N GLU A 141 -2.44 -1.91 8.66
CA GLU A 141 -3.20 -1.07 9.60
C GLU A 141 -2.18 -0.43 10.58
N PRO A 142 -1.71 0.82 10.34
CA PRO A 142 -0.77 1.50 11.23
C PRO A 142 -1.39 1.82 12.59
N GLU A 143 -0.57 1.80 13.64
CA GLU A 143 -0.91 2.30 14.96
C GLU A 143 -0.08 3.54 15.25
N ILE A 144 -0.76 4.64 15.61
CA ILE A 144 -0.16 5.98 15.84
C ILE A 144 -0.66 6.54 17.18
N ALA A 145 0.06 7.49 17.77
CA ALA A 145 -0.39 8.15 18.99
C ALA A 145 -1.62 9.05 18.72
N GLY A 146 -2.73 8.78 19.41
CA GLY A 146 -3.97 9.55 19.26
C GLY A 146 -4.99 9.33 20.38
N VAL A 147 -5.90 10.28 20.56
CA VAL A 147 -6.92 10.30 21.64
C VAL A 147 -8.29 10.72 21.12
N ARG A 148 -9.36 10.50 21.90
CA ARG A 148 -10.73 10.88 21.51
C ARG A 148 -10.97 12.40 21.53
N ALA A 149 -10.58 13.07 22.61
CA ALA A 149 -10.78 14.51 22.80
C ALA A 149 -9.47 15.28 22.68
N ARG A 150 -9.49 16.46 22.05
CA ARG A 150 -8.31 17.32 21.87
C ARG A 150 -7.67 17.66 23.22
N ARG A 151 -6.34 17.62 23.27
CA ARG A 151 -5.53 18.05 24.42
C ARG A 151 -4.12 18.41 23.95
N PRO A 152 -3.29 19.12 24.75
CA PRO A 152 -1.95 19.51 24.34
C PRO A 152 -1.11 18.33 23.83
N GLY A 153 -0.50 18.50 22.65
CA GLY A 153 0.29 17.45 21.99
C GLY A 153 -0.54 16.44 21.19
N TYR A 154 -1.85 16.68 21.08
CA TYR A 154 -2.81 15.90 20.29
C TYR A 154 -3.71 16.90 19.53
N ASP A 155 -3.10 17.54 18.53
CA ASP A 155 -3.62 18.74 17.87
C ASP A 155 -3.91 18.53 16.37
N VAL A 156 -3.79 17.29 15.87
CA VAL A 156 -4.09 16.93 14.47
C VAL A 156 -5.46 16.25 14.40
N PRO A 157 -6.51 16.90 13.85
CA PRO A 157 -7.85 16.33 13.85
C PRO A 157 -8.01 15.14 12.90
N VAL A 158 -8.71 14.12 13.36
CA VAL A 158 -9.17 12.96 12.59
C VAL A 158 -10.64 13.19 12.25
N TYR A 159 -10.93 13.55 11.00
CA TYR A 159 -12.29 13.92 10.58
C TYR A 159 -13.13 12.71 10.11
N ALA A 160 -14.39 12.69 10.55
CA ALA A 160 -15.49 11.95 9.96
C ALA A 160 -15.74 12.37 8.49
N LEU A 161 -16.52 11.59 7.77
CA LEU A 161 -17.04 12.00 6.45
C LEU A 161 -17.99 13.20 6.61
N PRO A 162 -17.71 14.36 5.99
CA PRO A 162 -18.60 15.51 6.08
C PRO A 162 -19.92 15.26 5.34
N PRO A 163 -21.08 15.65 5.90
CA PRO A 163 -22.38 15.47 5.23
C PRO A 163 -22.57 16.42 4.04
N ASP A 164 -21.77 17.49 3.94
CA ASP A 164 -21.75 18.43 2.81
C ASP A 164 -20.84 17.95 1.65
N LEU A 165 -20.10 16.84 1.82
CA LEU A 165 -19.32 16.20 0.75
C LEU A 165 -20.22 15.27 -0.08
N VAL A 166 -20.67 15.77 -1.22
CA VAL A 166 -21.63 15.10 -2.10
C VAL A 166 -21.10 14.96 -3.53
N ARG A 167 -21.79 14.18 -4.37
CA ARG A 167 -21.59 14.26 -5.82
C ARG A 167 -22.46 15.36 -6.41
N ALA A 168 -21.98 16.01 -7.47
CA ALA A 168 -22.80 16.91 -8.27
C ALA A 168 -24.05 16.19 -8.80
N ARG A 169 -25.19 16.91 -8.84
CA ARG A 169 -26.37 16.49 -9.60
C ARG A 169 -26.04 16.50 -11.11
N PRO A 170 -26.63 15.63 -11.94
CA PRO A 170 -26.43 15.67 -13.39
C PRO A 170 -26.75 17.06 -13.96
N GLY A 171 -25.79 17.65 -14.69
CA GLY A 171 -25.87 19.03 -15.20
C GLY A 171 -25.07 20.07 -14.40
N ASP A 172 -24.91 19.89 -13.08
CA ASP A 172 -24.25 20.88 -12.22
C ASP A 172 -22.71 20.92 -12.37
N ALA A 173 -22.12 19.88 -12.98
CA ALA A 173 -20.68 19.78 -13.21
C ALA A 173 -20.36 18.84 -14.38
N GLN A 174 -19.16 18.99 -14.95
CA GLN A 174 -18.65 18.06 -15.96
C GLN A 174 -18.48 16.64 -15.37
N VAL A 175 -18.98 15.64 -16.09
CA VAL A 175 -18.81 14.22 -15.75
C VAL A 175 -17.32 13.84 -15.83
N LEU A 176 -16.84 13.03 -14.87
CA LEU A 176 -15.47 12.51 -14.91
C LEU A 176 -15.30 11.52 -16.08
N PRO A 177 -14.05 11.26 -16.55
CA PRO A 177 -13.77 10.27 -17.61
C PRO A 177 -14.23 8.84 -17.29
N ASP A 178 -14.54 8.53 -16.02
CA ASP A 178 -15.10 7.25 -15.58
C ASP A 178 -16.65 7.21 -15.54
N GLY A 179 -17.31 8.22 -16.12
CA GLY A 179 -18.77 8.32 -16.21
C GLY A 179 -19.47 8.79 -14.92
N ARG A 180 -18.73 9.11 -13.85
CA ARG A 180 -19.32 9.54 -12.57
C ARG A 180 -19.32 11.05 -12.42
N MET A 181 -20.37 11.59 -11.80
CA MET A 181 -20.36 12.99 -11.35
C MET A 181 -19.26 13.23 -10.30
N PRO A 182 -18.53 14.35 -10.35
CA PRO A 182 -17.43 14.65 -9.43
C PRO A 182 -17.90 14.81 -7.98
N LEU A 183 -16.98 14.64 -7.03
CA LEU A 183 -17.19 14.92 -5.61
C LEU A 183 -16.87 16.39 -5.31
N GLY A 184 -17.67 17.00 -4.45
CA GLY A 184 -17.59 18.41 -4.10
C GLY A 184 -18.58 18.75 -2.99
N ARG A 185 -18.98 20.02 -2.93
CA ARG A 185 -20.03 20.52 -2.05
C ARG A 185 -20.89 21.53 -2.80
N TYR A 186 -22.05 21.84 -2.24
CA TYR A 186 -22.77 23.05 -2.62
C TYR A 186 -22.31 24.23 -1.73
N ASP A 187 -22.46 25.45 -2.24
CA ASP A 187 -22.33 26.68 -1.45
C ASP A 187 -23.70 27.25 -1.06
N GLU A 188 -23.70 28.41 -0.41
CA GLU A 188 -24.90 29.09 0.09
C GLU A 188 -25.82 29.57 -1.05
N ALA A 189 -25.30 29.73 -2.27
CA ALA A 189 -26.08 30.04 -3.47
C ALA A 189 -26.61 28.78 -4.19
N GLY A 190 -26.30 27.58 -3.67
CA GLY A 190 -26.69 26.31 -4.30
C GLY A 190 -25.87 25.95 -5.53
N VAL A 191 -24.70 26.57 -5.73
CA VAL A 191 -23.76 26.26 -6.83
C VAL A 191 -22.86 25.11 -6.41
N PHE A 192 -22.63 24.14 -7.32
CA PHE A 192 -21.69 23.06 -7.05
C PHE A 192 -20.25 23.56 -7.18
N THR A 193 -19.44 23.28 -6.17
CA THR A 193 -18.01 23.63 -6.14
C THR A 193 -17.17 22.44 -5.67
N ALA A 194 -15.89 22.43 -6.03
CA ALA A 194 -14.96 21.40 -5.58
C ALA A 194 -14.84 21.42 -4.04
N TYR A 195 -14.62 20.26 -3.42
CA TYR A 195 -14.47 20.22 -1.97
C TYR A 195 -13.15 20.88 -1.54
N TRP A 196 -13.03 21.16 -0.24
CA TRP A 196 -11.79 21.64 0.36
C TRP A 196 -10.65 20.65 0.12
N ASP A 197 -9.51 21.15 -0.38
CA ASP A 197 -8.30 20.34 -0.50
C ASP A 197 -7.56 20.21 0.83
N ARG A 198 -6.51 19.37 0.85
CA ARG A 198 -5.66 19.16 2.02
C ARG A 198 -5.21 20.45 2.71
N ALA A 199 -4.73 21.44 1.96
CA ALA A 199 -4.18 22.66 2.56
C ALA A 199 -5.29 23.49 3.22
N GLN A 200 -6.47 23.53 2.61
CA GLN A 200 -7.65 24.21 3.15
C GLN A 200 -8.18 23.50 4.41
N ILE A 201 -8.23 22.17 4.42
CA ILE A 201 -8.65 21.38 5.60
C ILE A 201 -7.63 21.53 6.75
N GLU A 202 -6.33 21.44 6.47
CA GLU A 202 -5.25 21.65 7.45
C GLU A 202 -5.13 23.10 7.94
N ALA A 203 -5.74 24.07 7.23
CA ALA A 203 -5.89 25.46 7.65
C ALA A 203 -7.21 25.73 8.42
N GLY A 204 -8.06 24.71 8.61
CA GLY A 204 -9.25 24.81 9.47
C GLY A 204 -10.60 24.89 8.75
N ALA A 205 -10.70 24.62 7.44
CA ALA A 205 -11.98 24.67 6.69
C ALA A 205 -13.10 23.70 7.17
N LEU A 206 -12.79 22.81 8.13
CA LEU A 206 -13.73 21.91 8.80
C LEU A 206 -13.80 22.10 10.32
N ALA A 207 -13.02 23.03 10.89
CA ALA A 207 -12.95 23.25 12.33
C ALA A 207 -14.29 23.75 12.87
N GLY A 208 -14.70 23.24 14.03
CA GLY A 208 -15.98 23.64 14.67
C GLY A 208 -17.23 23.05 14.02
N LYS A 209 -17.11 22.24 12.95
CA LYS A 209 -18.24 21.49 12.37
C LYS A 209 -18.66 20.26 13.18
N GLY A 210 -17.93 19.91 14.26
CA GLY A 210 -18.22 18.72 15.06
C GLY A 210 -17.96 17.41 14.32
N LEU A 211 -16.94 17.40 13.46
CA LEU A 211 -16.58 16.26 12.60
C LEU A 211 -15.40 15.46 13.17
N GLU A 212 -14.79 15.90 14.26
CA GLU A 212 -13.57 15.34 14.85
C GLU A 212 -13.87 14.07 15.67
N ILE A 213 -13.55 12.89 15.13
CA ILE A 213 -13.71 11.58 15.80
C ILE A 213 -12.48 11.17 16.64
N GLY A 214 -11.42 11.97 16.58
CA GLY A 214 -10.19 11.76 17.33
C GLY A 214 -9.14 12.81 16.97
N TRP A 215 -8.03 12.78 17.70
CA TRP A 215 -6.92 13.72 17.56
C TRP A 215 -5.59 12.97 17.65
N ALA A 216 -4.79 13.05 16.59
CA ALA A 216 -3.45 12.45 16.51
C ALA A 216 -2.37 13.42 17.00
N ALA A 217 -1.23 12.88 17.43
CA ALA A 217 -0.09 13.66 17.92
C ALA A 217 0.83 14.19 16.79
N ASP A 218 1.18 13.33 15.82
CA ASP A 218 2.11 13.67 14.73
C ASP A 218 1.38 13.83 13.38
N PRO A 219 1.44 15.00 12.73
CA PRO A 219 0.80 15.22 11.43
C PRO A 219 1.42 14.39 10.31
N VAL A 220 2.71 14.00 10.41
CA VAL A 220 3.38 13.12 9.46
C VAL A 220 2.81 11.70 9.57
N GLU A 221 2.60 11.19 10.78
CA GLU A 221 1.99 9.86 10.96
C GLU A 221 0.51 9.85 10.54
N MET A 222 -0.22 10.93 10.81
CA MET A 222 -1.60 11.06 10.33
C MET A 222 -1.68 11.14 8.80
N PHE A 223 -0.75 11.84 8.14
CA PHE A 223 -0.64 11.88 6.68
C PHE A 223 -0.39 10.47 6.09
N PHE A 224 0.51 9.68 6.69
CA PHE A 224 0.74 8.30 6.25
C PHE A 224 -0.43 7.36 6.58
N LEU A 225 -1.15 7.55 7.69
CA LEU A 225 -2.38 6.83 7.99
C LEU A 225 -3.46 7.09 6.93
N GLN A 226 -3.61 8.35 6.48
CA GLN A 226 -4.49 8.68 5.34
C GLN A 226 -4.10 7.96 4.04
N ILE A 227 -2.81 7.72 3.78
CA ILE A 227 -2.35 6.94 2.62
C ILE A 227 -2.67 5.44 2.79
N GLN A 228 -2.63 4.88 4.00
CA GLN A 228 -3.03 3.50 4.29
C GLN A 228 -4.57 3.32 4.35
N GLY A 229 -5.35 4.40 4.38
CA GLY A 229 -6.83 4.37 4.39
C GLY A 229 -7.47 3.84 5.69
N SER A 230 -6.69 3.35 6.64
CA SER A 230 -7.14 2.85 7.94
C SER A 230 -6.01 2.91 8.97
N GLY A 231 -6.34 2.72 10.24
CA GLY A 231 -5.35 2.68 11.32
C GLY A 231 -5.96 2.66 12.71
N ARG A 232 -5.08 2.79 13.70
CA ARG A 232 -5.36 2.65 15.13
C ARG A 232 -4.78 3.85 15.86
N LEU A 233 -5.63 4.62 16.54
CA LEU A 233 -5.20 5.70 17.43
C LEU A 233 -5.01 5.09 18.82
N ARG A 234 -3.78 5.00 19.30
CA ARG A 234 -3.47 4.54 20.66
C ARG A 234 -3.31 5.74 21.60
N ALA A 235 -4.11 5.76 22.66
CA ALA A 235 -3.98 6.72 23.74
C ALA A 235 -2.96 6.24 24.80
N PRO A 236 -2.33 7.15 25.57
CA PRO A 236 -1.38 6.79 26.63
C PRO A 236 -1.96 6.01 27.82
N ASP A 237 -3.28 5.90 27.95
CA ASP A 237 -3.94 4.98 28.89
C ASP A 237 -4.02 3.53 28.37
N GLY A 238 -3.49 3.29 27.15
CA GLY A 238 -3.51 2.00 26.47
C GLY A 238 -4.75 1.75 25.60
N SER A 239 -5.79 2.59 25.70
CA SER A 239 -7.01 2.46 24.89
C SER A 239 -6.73 2.71 23.40
N VAL A 240 -7.53 2.10 22.53
CA VAL A 240 -7.35 2.14 21.07
C VAL A 240 -8.66 2.46 20.37
N ILE A 241 -8.67 3.53 19.58
CA ILE A 241 -9.75 3.85 18.64
C ILE A 241 -9.32 3.32 17.27
N ARG A 242 -10.11 2.40 16.69
CA ARG A 242 -9.85 1.90 15.33
C ARG A 242 -10.60 2.77 14.33
N ILE A 243 -9.92 3.20 13.28
CA ILE A 243 -10.48 4.06 12.23
C ILE A 243 -10.25 3.46 10.84
N GLY A 244 -11.24 3.59 9.97
CA GLY A 244 -11.18 3.11 8.59
C GLY A 244 -11.85 4.06 7.62
N PHE A 245 -11.50 3.91 6.34
CA PHE A 245 -11.99 4.76 5.25
C PHE A 245 -13.52 4.91 5.27
N ALA A 246 -13.97 6.16 5.22
CA ALA A 246 -15.35 6.55 4.96
C ALA A 246 -15.50 7.30 3.63
N GLY A 247 -14.48 8.05 3.19
CA GLY A 247 -14.46 8.73 1.90
C GLY A 247 -13.21 9.59 1.68
N GLN A 248 -13.18 10.32 0.56
CA GLN A 248 -12.13 11.30 0.26
C GLN A 248 -12.72 12.57 -0.38
N ASN A 249 -12.03 13.70 -0.26
CA ASN A 249 -12.43 15.01 -0.79
C ASN A 249 -12.45 15.16 -2.33
N GLY A 250 -12.34 14.07 -3.09
CA GLY A 250 -12.48 14.05 -4.54
C GLY A 250 -11.20 14.29 -5.36
N TYR A 251 -10.14 14.88 -4.80
CA TYR A 251 -8.90 15.13 -5.53
C TYR A 251 -8.08 13.85 -5.79
N PRO A 252 -7.29 13.81 -6.89
CA PRO A 252 -6.34 12.73 -7.13
C PRO A 252 -5.23 12.71 -6.07
N TYR A 253 -4.63 11.53 -5.88
CA TYR A 253 -3.50 11.33 -4.99
C TYR A 253 -2.19 11.78 -5.65
N THR A 254 -1.37 12.56 -4.92
CA THR A 254 -0.02 12.96 -5.35
C THR A 254 1.05 12.25 -4.52
N GLY A 255 1.87 11.40 -5.15
CA GLY A 255 2.92 10.66 -4.48
C GLY A 255 4.13 11.52 -4.09
N ILE A 256 4.18 12.01 -2.85
CA ILE A 256 5.24 12.93 -2.39
C ILE A 256 6.67 12.37 -2.54
N GLY A 257 6.87 11.05 -2.42
CA GLY A 257 8.18 10.42 -2.61
C GLY A 257 8.73 10.56 -4.03
N THR A 258 7.86 10.66 -5.05
CA THR A 258 8.27 10.97 -6.42
C THR A 258 8.72 12.42 -6.52
N LEU A 259 7.90 13.36 -6.04
CA LEU A 259 8.23 14.80 -5.99
C LEU A 259 9.54 15.08 -5.24
N MET A 260 9.81 14.35 -4.15
CA MET A 260 11.06 14.48 -3.38
C MET A 260 12.27 14.02 -4.18
N ARG A 261 12.15 12.94 -4.97
CA ARG A 261 13.24 12.44 -5.81
C ARG A 261 13.52 13.38 -6.99
N GLU A 262 12.46 13.88 -7.63
CA GLU A 262 12.54 14.90 -8.70
C GLU A 262 13.18 16.20 -8.22
N ARG A 263 12.90 16.62 -6.97
CA ARG A 263 13.50 17.79 -6.32
C ARG A 263 14.87 17.50 -5.68
N GLY A 264 15.43 16.29 -5.86
CA GLY A 264 16.73 15.90 -5.31
C GLY A 264 16.81 15.82 -3.78
N LEU A 265 15.67 15.76 -3.08
CA LEU A 265 15.57 15.72 -1.61
C LEU A 265 15.83 14.31 -1.05
N ILE A 266 15.44 13.27 -1.79
CA ILE A 266 15.73 11.86 -1.44
C ILE A 266 16.48 11.14 -2.57
N GLY A 267 17.39 10.24 -2.19
CA GLY A 267 18.18 9.45 -3.14
C GLY A 267 19.38 8.81 -2.46
N GLY A 268 20.50 8.73 -3.20
CA GLY A 268 21.78 8.20 -2.72
C GLY A 268 22.96 9.17 -2.93
N GLY A 269 22.69 10.42 -3.31
CA GLY A 269 23.70 11.46 -3.48
C GLY A 269 24.07 12.17 -2.17
N PRO A 270 25.22 12.87 -2.12
CA PRO A 270 25.62 13.66 -0.95
C PRO A 270 24.55 14.68 -0.55
N GLY A 271 24.27 14.77 0.75
CA GLY A 271 23.27 15.71 1.31
C GLY A 271 21.80 15.31 1.09
N GLN A 272 21.52 14.19 0.42
CA GLN A 272 20.16 13.68 0.26
C GLN A 272 19.72 12.86 1.48
N TYR A 273 18.41 12.83 1.72
CA TYR A 273 17.80 11.87 2.63
C TYR A 273 17.68 10.51 1.92
N ASP A 274 17.61 9.42 2.69
CA ASP A 274 17.49 8.08 2.11
C ASP A 274 16.21 7.93 1.25
N GLY A 275 16.26 7.07 0.23
CA GLY A 275 15.20 6.86 -0.76
C GLY A 275 13.94 6.15 -0.23
N SER A 276 13.93 5.67 1.02
CA SER A 276 12.82 4.93 1.65
C SER A 276 11.76 5.81 2.33
N LEU A 277 10.70 5.16 2.81
CA LEU A 277 9.70 5.76 3.70
C LEU A 277 10.33 6.39 4.95
N GLN A 278 11.39 5.79 5.49
CA GLN A 278 12.10 6.25 6.67
C GLN A 278 12.85 7.56 6.38
N GLY A 279 13.52 7.67 5.23
CA GLY A 279 14.16 8.90 4.77
C GLY A 279 13.15 10.03 4.51
N ILE A 280 11.99 9.69 3.91
CA ILE A 280 10.87 10.62 3.73
C ILE A 280 10.33 11.12 5.08
N GLN A 281 10.00 10.22 6.01
CA GLN A 281 9.50 10.59 7.35
C GLN A 281 10.52 11.43 8.12
N ARG A 282 11.82 11.16 7.95
CA ARG A 282 12.90 11.94 8.56
C ARG A 282 12.96 13.37 8.01
N TYR A 283 12.91 13.56 6.69
CA TYR A 283 12.85 14.91 6.08
C TYR A 283 11.65 15.71 6.60
N LEU A 284 10.46 15.10 6.61
CA LEU A 284 9.22 15.77 7.02
C LEU A 284 9.26 16.25 8.48
N ARG A 285 9.97 15.54 9.36
CA ARG A 285 10.15 15.88 10.78
C ARG A 285 11.30 16.88 11.01
N GLU A 286 12.42 16.77 10.28
CA GLU A 286 13.54 17.71 10.38
C GLU A 286 13.30 19.06 9.67
N LYS A 287 12.34 19.11 8.74
CA LYS A 287 11.95 20.32 7.97
C LYS A 287 10.42 20.53 8.03
N PRO A 288 9.84 20.89 9.19
CA PRO A 288 8.38 20.84 9.38
C PRO A 288 7.58 21.81 8.50
N ALA A 289 8.13 22.98 8.16
CA ALA A 289 7.43 23.95 7.29
C ALA A 289 7.45 23.51 5.82
N GLU A 290 8.61 23.06 5.33
CA GLU A 290 8.80 22.50 4.00
C GLU A 290 8.02 21.20 3.85
N GLY A 291 8.04 20.35 4.88
CA GLY A 291 7.34 19.09 4.96
C GLY A 291 5.82 19.25 4.94
N ARG A 292 5.26 20.25 5.64
CA ARG A 292 3.84 20.61 5.50
C ARG A 292 3.52 21.01 4.06
N ARG A 293 4.27 21.95 3.46
CA ARG A 293 4.06 22.39 2.06
C ARG A 293 4.20 21.25 1.05
N LEU A 294 5.06 20.27 1.33
CA LEU A 294 5.28 19.06 0.53
C LEU A 294 4.13 18.06 0.68
N MET A 295 3.65 17.78 1.90
CA MET A 295 2.46 16.95 2.13
C MET A 295 1.23 17.57 1.46
N GLN A 296 1.10 18.89 1.50
CA GLN A 296 0.03 19.65 0.85
C GLN A 296 0.04 19.59 -0.70
N GLN A 297 1.10 19.08 -1.33
CA GLN A 297 1.07 18.74 -2.77
C GLN A 297 0.09 17.59 -3.07
N ASN A 298 -0.16 16.71 -2.07
CA ASN A 298 -1.22 15.72 -2.11
C ASN A 298 -2.55 16.34 -1.69
N ARG A 299 -3.24 16.97 -2.65
CA ARG A 299 -4.54 17.63 -2.44
C ARG A 299 -5.64 16.68 -1.92
N SER A 300 -5.48 15.37 -2.15
CA SER A 300 -6.35 14.33 -1.59
C SER A 300 -6.28 14.26 -0.07
N PHE A 301 -7.45 14.31 0.56
CA PHE A 301 -7.67 14.16 1.99
C PHE A 301 -8.68 13.04 2.26
N VAL A 302 -8.35 12.15 3.19
CA VAL A 302 -9.15 10.96 3.53
C VAL A 302 -9.91 11.20 4.84
N PHE A 303 -11.19 10.87 4.81
CA PHE A 303 -12.12 10.91 5.92
C PHE A 303 -12.41 9.51 6.44
N PHE A 304 -12.68 9.41 7.74
CA PHE A 304 -12.74 8.15 8.47
C PHE A 304 -14.11 7.90 9.11
N ARG A 305 -14.25 6.69 9.65
CA ARG A 305 -15.29 6.27 10.61
C ARG A 305 -14.64 5.35 11.62
N GLU A 306 -15.19 5.28 12.83
CA GLU A 306 -14.75 4.30 13.82
C GLU A 306 -15.14 2.87 13.39
N LEU A 307 -14.34 1.89 13.80
CA LEU A 307 -14.49 0.48 13.45
C LEU A 307 -14.74 -0.39 14.69
N SER A 308 -15.94 -0.95 14.78
CA SER A 308 -16.31 -1.98 15.76
C SER A 308 -16.11 -3.43 15.26
N GLY A 309 -15.88 -3.61 13.96
CA GLY A 309 -15.71 -4.91 13.32
C GLY A 309 -14.31 -5.52 13.45
N PRO A 310 -14.08 -6.73 12.88
CA PRO A 310 -12.82 -7.46 13.04
C PRO A 310 -11.63 -6.77 12.34
N GLY A 311 -11.83 -6.19 11.16
CA GLY A 311 -10.80 -5.51 10.38
C GLY A 311 -11.30 -4.18 9.78
N PRO A 312 -10.40 -3.40 9.14
CA PRO A 312 -10.80 -2.33 8.23
C PRO A 312 -11.74 -2.86 7.13
N VAL A 313 -12.55 -1.98 6.55
CA VAL A 313 -13.49 -2.34 5.48
C VAL A 313 -12.95 -1.85 4.15
N GLY A 314 -12.62 -2.78 3.26
CA GLY A 314 -12.03 -2.50 1.95
C GLY A 314 -13.07 -2.07 0.90
N ALA A 315 -12.60 -1.70 -0.29
CA ALA A 315 -13.41 -1.19 -1.40
C ALA A 315 -14.58 -2.09 -1.86
N LEU A 316 -14.53 -3.41 -1.62
CA LEU A 316 -15.65 -4.33 -1.87
C LEU A 316 -16.79 -4.18 -0.82
N ASN A 317 -16.62 -3.32 0.20
CA ASN A 317 -17.51 -3.11 1.34
C ASN A 317 -17.71 -4.39 2.17
N VAL A 318 -16.56 -5.01 2.52
CA VAL A 318 -16.39 -6.17 3.41
C VAL A 318 -15.10 -5.99 4.24
N PRO A 319 -14.95 -6.66 5.40
CA PRO A 319 -13.70 -6.60 6.18
C PRO A 319 -12.51 -7.20 5.43
N VAL A 320 -11.34 -6.56 5.53
CA VAL A 320 -10.06 -7.06 5.00
C VAL A 320 -9.32 -7.91 6.05
N THR A 321 -8.60 -8.93 5.59
CA THR A 321 -7.90 -9.92 6.41
C THR A 321 -6.42 -9.96 6.05
N GLY A 322 -5.55 -9.76 7.03
CA GLY A 322 -4.10 -9.80 6.82
C GLY A 322 -3.64 -11.14 6.26
N GLN A 323 -2.64 -11.11 5.36
CA GLN A 323 -2.11 -12.27 4.64
C GLN A 323 -3.13 -13.00 3.76
N SER A 324 -4.23 -12.32 3.40
CA SER A 324 -5.30 -12.88 2.56
C SER A 324 -5.97 -11.85 1.64
N THR A 325 -6.10 -10.58 2.04
CA THR A 325 -6.60 -9.51 1.15
C THR A 325 -5.49 -8.90 0.30
N VAL A 326 -5.79 -8.68 -0.98
CA VAL A 326 -4.97 -7.85 -1.89
C VAL A 326 -5.80 -6.67 -2.41
N ALA A 327 -5.19 -5.49 -2.47
CA ALA A 327 -5.72 -4.32 -3.15
C ALA A 327 -5.32 -4.33 -4.63
N VAL A 328 -6.26 -3.99 -5.51
CA VAL A 328 -6.13 -4.13 -6.97
C VAL A 328 -6.61 -2.89 -7.72
N ASP A 329 -6.45 -2.90 -9.05
CA ASP A 329 -7.15 -1.97 -9.95
C ASP A 329 -8.41 -2.64 -10.53
N PRO A 330 -9.65 -2.18 -10.20
CA PRO A 330 -10.90 -2.81 -10.67
C PRO A 330 -11.13 -2.75 -12.18
N ALA A 331 -10.35 -1.96 -12.90
CA ALA A 331 -10.32 -1.98 -14.37
C ALA A 331 -9.72 -3.29 -14.91
N PHE A 332 -8.96 -4.03 -14.11
CA PHE A 332 -8.25 -5.24 -14.57
C PHE A 332 -8.49 -6.49 -13.72
N VAL A 333 -8.80 -6.35 -12.43
CA VAL A 333 -9.10 -7.49 -11.55
C VAL A 333 -10.51 -7.33 -10.97
N PRO A 334 -11.41 -8.32 -11.14
CA PRO A 334 -12.74 -8.27 -10.53
C PRO A 334 -12.64 -8.24 -9.01
N LEU A 335 -13.31 -7.29 -8.35
CA LEU A 335 -13.27 -7.20 -6.88
C LEU A 335 -13.96 -8.40 -6.24
N GLY A 336 -13.21 -9.14 -5.43
CA GLY A 336 -13.57 -10.41 -4.81
C GLY A 336 -13.05 -11.65 -5.54
N ALA A 337 -12.42 -11.49 -6.71
CA ALA A 337 -11.69 -12.58 -7.37
C ALA A 337 -10.52 -13.05 -6.50
N PRO A 338 -10.25 -14.37 -6.42
CA PRO A 338 -8.97 -14.86 -5.93
C PRO A 338 -7.85 -14.52 -6.93
N VAL A 339 -6.68 -14.15 -6.42
CA VAL A 339 -5.47 -13.87 -7.19
C VAL A 339 -4.34 -14.73 -6.65
N TRP A 340 -3.64 -15.45 -7.52
CA TRP A 340 -2.42 -16.17 -7.14
C TRP A 340 -1.20 -15.35 -7.54
N LEU A 341 -0.29 -15.13 -6.59
CA LEU A 341 0.98 -14.43 -6.80
C LEU A 341 2.16 -15.39 -6.67
N GLN A 342 3.09 -15.30 -7.61
CA GLN A 342 4.39 -15.96 -7.57
C GLN A 342 5.48 -14.93 -7.90
N VAL A 343 6.09 -14.37 -6.86
CA VAL A 343 7.09 -13.31 -6.91
C VAL A 343 8.38 -13.68 -6.19
N ASP A 344 9.42 -12.90 -6.41
CA ASP A 344 10.72 -12.97 -5.73
C ASP A 344 10.63 -12.91 -4.19
N ARG A 345 9.67 -12.14 -3.66
CA ARG A 345 9.34 -12.05 -2.23
C ARG A 345 8.45 -13.19 -1.77
N LYS A 346 9.09 -14.26 -1.28
CA LYS A 346 8.47 -15.50 -0.79
C LYS A 346 7.34 -15.30 0.22
N GLU A 347 7.34 -14.19 0.96
CA GLU A 347 6.25 -13.81 1.87
C GLU A 347 4.93 -13.61 1.12
N ALA A 348 4.98 -12.95 -0.05
CA ALA A 348 3.79 -12.61 -0.84
C ALA A 348 3.24 -13.79 -1.69
N ASN A 349 3.91 -14.95 -1.69
CA ASN A 349 3.59 -16.06 -2.59
C ASN A 349 2.42 -16.93 -2.08
N GLY A 350 1.36 -16.99 -2.89
CA GLY A 350 0.15 -17.75 -2.58
C GLY A 350 -1.11 -17.12 -3.15
N LEU A 351 -2.26 -17.59 -2.66
CA LEU A 351 -3.59 -17.04 -2.93
C LEU A 351 -3.89 -15.82 -2.06
N TRP A 352 -4.50 -14.83 -2.69
CA TRP A 352 -5.07 -13.62 -2.12
C TRP A 352 -6.50 -13.44 -2.64
N VAL A 353 -7.28 -12.53 -2.06
CA VAL A 353 -8.63 -12.17 -2.53
C VAL A 353 -8.72 -10.66 -2.73
N ALA A 354 -9.18 -10.24 -3.89
CA ALA A 354 -9.19 -8.85 -4.36
C ALA A 354 -10.28 -7.99 -3.70
N GLN A 355 -10.24 -7.81 -2.39
CA GLN A 355 -11.33 -7.17 -1.63
C GLN A 355 -11.21 -5.64 -1.52
N ASP A 356 -10.12 -5.05 -2.03
CA ASP A 356 -9.76 -3.66 -1.78
C ASP A 356 -9.12 -2.96 -2.99
N THR A 357 -8.91 -1.63 -2.91
CA THR A 357 -8.31 -0.81 -3.98
C THR A 357 -7.49 0.34 -3.41
N GLY A 358 -6.40 0.73 -4.08
CA GLY A 358 -5.64 1.93 -3.73
C GLY A 358 -5.55 2.94 -4.88
N GLY A 359 -5.45 4.23 -4.56
CA GLY A 359 -5.28 5.29 -5.57
C GLY A 359 -3.99 5.14 -6.40
N ALA A 360 -2.93 4.62 -5.78
CA ALA A 360 -1.65 4.30 -6.42
C ALA A 360 -1.57 2.86 -7.01
N ILE A 361 -2.67 2.11 -6.99
CA ILE A 361 -2.75 0.73 -7.50
C ILE A 361 -3.48 0.79 -8.85
N LYS A 362 -2.69 0.83 -9.92
CA LYS A 362 -3.13 1.09 -11.29
C LYS A 362 -2.45 0.17 -12.29
N GLY A 363 -3.21 -0.34 -13.27
CA GLY A 363 -2.72 -1.23 -14.33
C GLY A 363 -2.89 -2.73 -14.02
N ALA A 364 -2.75 -3.55 -15.07
CA ALA A 364 -3.21 -4.95 -15.12
C ALA A 364 -2.77 -5.85 -13.96
N ASN A 365 -1.48 -5.82 -13.63
CA ASN A 365 -0.85 -6.74 -12.67
C ASN A 365 -0.19 -5.98 -11.50
N ARG A 366 -0.84 -4.89 -11.05
CA ARG A 366 -0.39 -4.04 -9.94
C ARG A 366 -1.17 -4.39 -8.67
N PHE A 367 -0.46 -4.83 -7.63
CA PHE A 367 -1.04 -5.38 -6.40
C PHE A 367 -0.50 -4.71 -5.13
N ASP A 368 -1.34 -4.55 -4.11
CA ASP A 368 -0.89 -4.22 -2.74
C ASP A 368 -1.33 -5.32 -1.77
N THR A 369 -0.38 -5.99 -1.13
CA THR A 369 -0.65 -7.12 -0.22
C THR A 369 -0.97 -6.60 1.18
N PHE A 370 -2.10 -6.99 1.77
CA PHE A 370 -2.47 -6.52 3.12
C PHE A 370 -1.83 -7.41 4.20
N TRP A 371 -1.07 -6.81 5.12
CA TRP A 371 -0.32 -7.55 6.15
C TRP A 371 -0.97 -7.58 7.53
N GLY A 372 -2.13 -6.94 7.71
CA GLY A 372 -2.78 -6.80 9.02
C GLY A 372 -2.19 -5.64 9.82
N ALA A 373 -2.02 -5.79 11.14
CA ALA A 373 -1.60 -4.74 12.05
C ALA A 373 -0.30 -5.09 12.81
N GLY A 374 0.34 -4.07 13.40
CA GLY A 374 1.48 -4.24 14.30
C GLY A 374 2.86 -4.23 13.64
N ALA A 375 3.89 -4.49 14.45
CA ALA A 375 5.30 -4.30 14.05
C ALA A 375 5.74 -5.20 12.89
N GLU A 376 5.32 -6.46 12.87
CA GLU A 376 5.67 -7.40 11.79
C GLU A 376 4.97 -7.05 10.48
N ALA A 377 3.69 -6.66 10.54
CA ALA A 377 2.97 -6.14 9.38
C ALA A 377 3.65 -4.90 8.79
N ARG A 378 4.06 -3.95 9.65
CA ARG A 378 4.85 -2.77 9.26
C ARG A 378 6.19 -3.14 8.63
N ARG A 379 6.89 -4.15 9.17
CA ARG A 379 8.19 -4.63 8.68
C ARG A 379 8.08 -5.25 7.28
N ILE A 380 7.11 -6.14 7.07
CA ILE A 380 6.90 -6.79 5.77
C ILE A 380 6.40 -5.76 4.75
N ALA A 381 5.31 -5.05 5.05
CA ALA A 381 4.68 -4.08 4.15
C ALA A 381 5.64 -2.95 3.74
N GLY A 382 6.28 -2.29 4.70
CA GLY A 382 7.19 -1.16 4.44
C GLY A 382 8.46 -1.54 3.68
N GLY A 383 8.80 -2.83 3.64
CA GLY A 383 9.89 -3.36 2.81
C GLY A 383 9.41 -4.09 1.55
N MET A 384 8.12 -4.13 1.24
CA MET A 384 7.57 -4.94 0.14
C MET A 384 7.65 -4.22 -1.20
N SER A 385 8.51 -4.73 -2.07
CA SER A 385 8.60 -4.41 -3.50
C SER A 385 9.01 -5.70 -4.20
N ALA A 386 8.05 -6.34 -4.87
CA ALA A 386 8.18 -7.70 -5.39
C ALA A 386 7.80 -7.80 -6.87
N ARG A 387 8.49 -8.66 -7.60
CA ARG A 387 8.32 -8.89 -9.05
C ARG A 387 8.15 -10.37 -9.37
N GLY A 388 7.35 -10.68 -10.39
CA GLY A 388 7.13 -12.04 -10.85
C GLY A 388 5.88 -12.19 -11.71
N ARG A 389 5.06 -13.20 -11.43
CA ARG A 389 3.81 -13.50 -12.15
C ARG A 389 2.59 -13.40 -11.24
N ALA A 390 1.45 -13.04 -11.83
CA ALA A 390 0.13 -13.13 -11.23
C ALA A 390 -0.83 -13.90 -12.14
N LEU A 391 -1.77 -14.62 -11.51
CA LEU A 391 -2.91 -15.26 -12.17
C LEU A 391 -4.19 -14.83 -11.47
N ILE A 392 -5.19 -14.40 -12.23
CA ILE A 392 -6.55 -14.17 -11.71
C ILE A 392 -7.29 -15.51 -11.79
N LEU A 393 -7.94 -15.92 -10.71
CA LEU A 393 -8.82 -17.09 -10.70
C LEU A 393 -10.24 -16.63 -11.02
N LEU A 394 -10.74 -17.03 -12.19
CA LEU A 394 -12.08 -16.73 -12.67
C LEU A 394 -12.99 -17.97 -12.49
N PRO A 395 -14.30 -17.82 -12.21
CA PRO A 395 -15.21 -18.96 -12.19
C PRO A 395 -15.18 -19.73 -13.52
N LYS A 396 -15.24 -21.07 -13.47
CA LYS A 396 -15.13 -21.90 -14.69
C LYS A 396 -16.23 -21.60 -15.71
N GLY A 397 -15.83 -21.45 -16.97
CA GLY A 397 -16.70 -21.09 -18.10
C GLY A 397 -16.63 -19.61 -18.46
N VAL A 398 -16.02 -18.77 -17.61
CA VAL A 398 -15.78 -17.35 -17.92
C VAL A 398 -14.83 -17.22 -19.12
N LEU A 399 -13.72 -17.96 -19.15
CA LEU A 399 -12.78 -17.87 -20.27
C LEU A 399 -13.40 -18.37 -21.57
N ALA A 400 -14.14 -19.48 -21.53
CA ALA A 400 -14.85 -20.01 -22.70
C ALA A 400 -15.89 -19.03 -23.27
N ARG A 401 -16.53 -18.21 -22.43
CA ARG A 401 -17.41 -17.12 -22.88
C ARG A 401 -16.63 -15.95 -23.47
N LEU A 402 -15.48 -15.59 -22.90
CA LEU A 402 -14.64 -14.50 -23.43
C LEU A 402 -13.99 -14.88 -24.77
N GLU A 403 -13.68 -16.16 -24.97
CA GLU A 403 -13.23 -16.77 -26.23
C GLU A 403 -14.33 -16.80 -27.33
N GLN A 404 -15.59 -16.43 -27.01
CA GLN A 404 -16.75 -16.42 -27.90
C GLN A 404 -17.29 -15.01 -28.22
N ARG A 405 -16.51 -13.95 -27.93
CA ARG A 405 -16.85 -12.54 -28.16
C ARG A 405 -15.96 -11.90 -29.22
#